data_AF-A0AAU0X8T6-F1
#
_entry.id   AF-A0AAU0X8T6-F1
#
_cell.length_a   1.000
_cell.length_b   1.000
_cell.length_c   1.000
_cell.angle_alpha   90.00
_cell.angle_beta   90.00
_cell.angle_gamma   90.00
#
_symmetry.space_group_name_H-M   'P 1'
#
loop_
_entity.id
_entity.type
_entity.pdbx_description
1 polymer ?
#
loop_
_entity_poly.entity_id
_entity_poly.type
_entity_poly.pdbx_seq_one_letter_code
_entity_poly.pdbx_strand_id
1 'polypeptide(L)'
;MRADDLIGAWRLVSFEELDDDTGATSEGPLGAGPCGRLIYTRDGHVSVNMMRGADPGPVPYMGYAGTWRLDGSRVVHRIEVTARPDWVGTEQSRKATLENGRLTLWAETHIEGVRHRRVLVWRRDRT
;
A
#
# COMPACT_ATOMS: atom_id res chain seq x y z
N MET A 1 -7.65 -6.59 -14.40
CA MET A 1 -8.31 -6.17 -13.15
C MET A 1 -9.27 -5.05 -13.48
N ARG A 2 -10.49 -5.09 -12.92
CA ARG A 2 -11.53 -4.05 -13.01
C ARG A 2 -11.64 -3.33 -11.67
N ALA A 3 -12.22 -2.13 -11.66
CA ALA A 3 -12.39 -1.36 -10.42
C ALA A 3 -13.22 -2.14 -9.39
N ASP A 4 -14.28 -2.83 -9.84
CA ASP A 4 -15.12 -3.67 -8.98
C ASP A 4 -14.35 -4.79 -8.26
N ASP A 5 -13.25 -5.27 -8.84
CA ASP A 5 -12.42 -6.31 -8.22
C ASP A 5 -11.67 -5.79 -6.98
N LEU A 6 -11.49 -4.47 -6.87
CA LEU A 6 -10.80 -3.82 -5.76
C LEU A 6 -11.74 -3.36 -4.64
N ILE A 7 -13.00 -3.08 -4.95
CA ILE A 7 -13.99 -2.58 -3.98
C ILE A 7 -14.14 -3.58 -2.82
N GLY A 8 -14.02 -3.09 -1.60
CA GLY A 8 -14.15 -3.85 -0.36
C GLY A 8 -13.02 -3.56 0.63
N ALA A 9 -13.02 -4.36 1.71
CA ALA A 9 -12.00 -4.31 2.75
C ALA A 9 -10.92 -5.37 2.50
N TRP A 10 -9.69 -5.00 2.88
CA TRP A 10 -8.49 -5.82 2.71
C TRP A 10 -7.66 -5.76 3.98
N ARG A 11 -7.00 -6.87 4.31
CA ARG A 11 -6.09 -6.99 5.45
C ARG A 11 -4.66 -7.09 4.96
N LEU A 12 -3.77 -6.32 5.58
CA LEU A 12 -2.34 -6.40 5.28
C LEU A 12 -1.82 -7.82 5.58
N VAL A 13 -1.02 -8.35 4.67
CA VAL A 13 -0.32 -9.63 4.82
C VAL A 13 1.16 -9.38 5.04
N SER A 14 1.77 -8.55 4.18
CA SER A 14 3.16 -8.13 4.34
C SER A 14 3.41 -6.74 3.75
N PHE A 15 4.46 -6.10 4.26
CA PHE A 15 5.02 -4.87 3.73
C PHE A 15 6.54 -5.05 3.71
N GLU A 16 7.07 -5.30 2.52
CA GLU A 16 8.47 -5.62 2.27
C GLU A 16 9.14 -4.53 1.42
N GLU A 17 10.46 -4.41 1.56
CA GLU A 17 11.30 -3.72 0.61
C GLU A 17 11.95 -4.74 -0.33
N LEU A 18 12.00 -4.38 -1.62
CA LEU A 18 12.60 -5.17 -2.67
C LEU A 18 13.84 -4.44 -3.16
N ASP A 19 14.97 -5.14 -3.11
CA ASP A 19 16.22 -4.75 -3.75
C ASP A 19 16.13 -5.04 -5.25
N ASP A 20 16.24 -4.01 -6.09
CA ASP A 20 16.04 -4.14 -7.53
C ASP A 20 17.23 -4.78 -8.26
N ASP A 21 18.43 -4.79 -7.66
CA ASP A 21 19.64 -5.34 -8.27
C ASP A 21 19.72 -6.86 -8.05
N THR A 22 19.34 -7.30 -6.85
CA THR A 22 19.43 -8.70 -6.41
C THR A 22 18.09 -9.43 -6.45
N GLY A 23 16.97 -8.70 -6.43
CA GLY A 23 15.63 -9.25 -6.28
C GLY A 23 15.32 -9.76 -4.85
N ALA A 24 16.22 -9.51 -3.88
CA ALA A 24 16.01 -9.92 -2.50
C ALA A 24 14.93 -9.07 -1.83
N THR A 25 14.11 -9.71 -0.97
CA THR A 25 13.11 -9.03 -0.14
C THR A 25 13.61 -8.91 1.31
N SER A 26 13.33 -7.76 1.93
CA SER A 26 13.63 -7.48 3.33
C SER A 26 12.41 -6.85 4.03
N GLU A 27 12.49 -6.76 5.36
CA GLU A 27 11.44 -6.12 6.14
C GLU A 27 11.27 -4.66 5.74
N GLY A 28 10.02 -4.25 5.50
CA GLY A 28 9.69 -2.87 5.21
C GLY A 28 9.68 -1.97 6.47
N PRO A 29 9.25 -0.72 6.32
CA PRO A 29 9.31 0.29 7.40
C PRO A 29 8.43 -0.03 8.62
N LEU A 30 7.54 -1.03 8.54
CA LEU A 30 6.70 -1.47 9.66
C LEU A 30 7.22 -2.74 10.35
N GLY A 31 8.42 -3.22 9.98
CA GLY A 31 9.08 -4.38 10.58
C GLY A 31 8.35 -5.70 10.31
N ALA A 32 8.75 -6.74 11.03
CA ALA A 32 8.11 -8.05 11.00
C ALA A 32 6.65 -8.00 11.50
N GLY A 33 5.79 -8.81 10.87
CA GLY A 33 4.38 -8.99 11.26
C GLY A 33 3.53 -7.71 11.30
N PRO A 34 3.59 -6.84 10.29
CA PRO A 34 2.77 -5.62 10.29
C PRO A 34 1.29 -5.99 10.15
N CYS A 35 0.39 -5.11 10.61
CA CYS A 35 -1.04 -5.27 10.39
C CYS A 35 -1.68 -4.00 9.85
N GLY A 36 -2.82 -4.12 9.18
CA GLY A 36 -3.46 -2.98 8.56
C GLY A 36 -4.80 -3.28 7.89
N ARG A 37 -5.43 -2.20 7.43
CA ARG A 37 -6.67 -2.18 6.65
C ARG A 37 -6.50 -1.27 5.44
N LEU A 38 -6.92 -1.79 4.30
CA LEU A 38 -7.10 -1.04 3.06
C LEU A 38 -8.57 -1.20 2.67
N ILE A 39 -9.24 -0.08 2.42
CA ILE A 39 -10.65 -0.06 2.02
C ILE A 39 -10.74 0.74 0.73
N TYR A 40 -11.35 0.12 -0.29
CA TYR A 40 -11.79 0.81 -1.50
C TYR A 40 -13.31 0.81 -1.54
N THR A 41 -13.91 1.99 -1.69
CA THR A 41 -15.36 2.12 -1.83
C THR A 41 -15.74 2.28 -3.30
N ARG A 42 -17.01 2.00 -3.61
CA ARG A 42 -17.54 2.09 -4.99
C ARG A 42 -17.62 3.53 -5.50
N ASP A 43 -17.88 4.47 -4.62
CA ASP A 43 -17.93 5.92 -4.89
C ASP A 43 -16.55 6.57 -4.97
N GLY A 44 -15.47 5.77 -4.98
CA GLY A 44 -14.12 6.26 -5.32
C GLY A 44 -13.30 6.73 -4.13
N HIS A 45 -13.64 6.36 -2.90
CA HIS A 45 -12.85 6.66 -1.71
C HIS A 45 -11.93 5.51 -1.30
N VAL A 46 -10.76 5.87 -0.78
CA VAL A 46 -9.75 4.95 -0.26
C VAL A 46 -9.36 5.35 1.16
N SER A 47 -9.20 4.34 2.02
CA SER A 47 -8.56 4.49 3.33
C SER A 47 -7.51 3.41 3.51
N VAL A 48 -6.32 3.81 3.93
CA VAL A 48 -5.19 2.93 4.21
C VAL A 48 -4.69 3.22 5.61
N ASN A 49 -4.68 2.22 6.46
CA ASN A 49 -4.21 2.33 7.84
C ASN A 49 -3.36 1.11 8.15
N MET A 50 -2.11 1.31 8.55
CA MET A 50 -1.15 0.25 8.81
C MET A 50 -0.35 0.57 10.06
N MET A 51 -0.04 -0.43 10.85
CA MET A 51 0.79 -0.30 12.04
C MET A 51 1.87 -1.37 12.07
N ARG A 52 2.94 -1.02 12.76
CA ARG A 52 4.06 -1.89 13.08
C ARG A 52 3.58 -3.14 13.82
N GLY A 53 4.31 -4.24 13.64
CA GLY A 53 4.15 -5.44 14.47
C GLY A 53 4.56 -5.21 15.92
N ALA A 54 4.78 -6.30 16.67
CA ALA A 54 5.15 -6.21 18.08
C ALA A 54 6.57 -5.64 18.30
N ASP A 55 7.43 -5.73 17.29
CA ASP A 55 8.84 -5.34 17.42
C ASP A 55 9.02 -3.82 17.45
N PRO A 56 9.86 -3.28 18.35
CA PRO A 56 10.10 -1.85 18.43
C PRO A 56 10.76 -1.30 17.16
N GLY A 57 10.39 -0.08 16.78
CA GLY A 57 11.01 0.61 15.65
C GLY A 57 10.47 2.03 15.47
N PRO A 58 11.13 2.82 14.60
CA PRO A 58 10.91 4.27 14.53
C PRO A 58 9.57 4.67 13.89
N VAL A 59 8.95 3.78 13.11
CA VAL A 59 7.68 4.04 12.42
C VAL A 59 6.59 3.17 13.06
N PRO A 60 5.78 3.72 13.99
CA PRO A 60 4.73 2.94 14.66
C PRO A 60 3.49 2.77 13.78
N TYR A 61 3.24 3.74 12.89
CA TYR A 61 2.00 3.82 12.12
C TYR A 61 2.22 4.54 10.79
N MET A 62 1.52 4.08 9.75
CA MET A 62 1.41 4.75 8.46
C MET A 62 -0.04 4.68 8.00
N GLY A 63 -0.62 5.82 7.64
CA GLY A 63 -1.97 5.84 7.12
C GLY A 63 -2.28 7.11 6.34
N TYR A 64 -3.24 6.98 5.42
CA TYR A 64 -3.79 8.07 4.66
C TYR A 64 -5.18 7.71 4.14
N ALA A 65 -5.96 8.72 3.80
CA ALA A 65 -7.24 8.57 3.12
C ALA A 65 -7.36 9.60 1.98
N GLY A 66 -8.27 9.33 1.05
CA GLY A 66 -8.61 10.22 -0.06
C GLY A 66 -9.41 9.50 -1.12
N THR A 67 -9.10 9.76 -2.39
CA THR A 67 -9.81 9.16 -3.54
C THR A 67 -8.92 8.21 -4.32
N TRP A 68 -9.53 7.30 -5.09
CA TRP A 68 -8.80 6.34 -5.92
C TRP A 68 -9.41 6.15 -7.30
N ARG A 69 -8.58 5.69 -8.23
CA ARG A 69 -8.99 5.22 -9.55
C ARG A 69 -8.07 4.11 -10.05
N LEU A 70 -8.53 3.38 -11.06
CA LEU A 70 -7.65 2.55 -11.89
C LEU A 70 -7.18 3.33 -13.12
N ASP A 71 -5.91 3.14 -13.44
CA ASP A 71 -5.26 3.60 -14.66
C ASP A 71 -4.48 2.42 -15.25
N GLY A 72 -5.14 1.68 -16.15
CA GLY A 72 -4.61 0.43 -16.70
C GLY A 72 -4.31 -0.61 -15.62
N SER A 73 -3.03 -0.93 -15.42
CA SER A 73 -2.55 -1.87 -14.38
C SER A 73 -2.13 -1.18 -13.08
N ARG A 74 -2.37 0.13 -12.96
CA ARG A 74 -2.02 0.93 -11.78
C ARG A 74 -3.27 1.33 -11.01
N VAL A 75 -3.16 1.30 -9.69
CA VAL A 75 -4.09 1.98 -8.79
C VAL A 75 -3.47 3.31 -8.42
N VAL A 76 -4.23 4.39 -8.54
CA VAL A 76 -3.76 5.74 -8.18
C VAL A 76 -4.60 6.26 -7.03
N HIS A 77 -3.94 6.64 -5.93
CA HIS A 77 -4.57 7.29 -4.78
C HIS A 77 -4.24 8.78 -4.79
N ARG A 78 -5.26 9.65 -4.73
CA ARG A 78 -5.06 11.06 -4.43
C ARG A 78 -5.25 11.26 -2.94
N ILE A 79 -4.22 11.78 -2.28
CA ILE A 79 -4.18 11.87 -0.81
C ILE A 79 -4.84 13.16 -0.34
N GLU A 80 -5.72 13.04 0.65
CA GLU A 80 -6.46 14.17 1.24
C GLU A 80 -6.23 14.27 2.75
N VAL A 81 -6.05 13.15 3.45
CA VAL A 81 -5.83 13.09 4.90
C VAL A 81 -4.64 12.19 5.21
N THR A 82 -3.69 12.66 6.01
CA THR A 82 -2.51 11.90 6.43
C THR A 82 -1.73 12.65 7.54
N ALA A 83 -0.90 11.94 8.30
CA ALA A 83 0.05 12.53 9.25
C ALA A 83 1.30 13.13 8.58
N ARG A 84 1.43 13.00 7.25
CA ARG A 84 2.53 13.53 6.42
C ARG A 84 2.04 14.72 5.60
N PRO A 85 2.16 15.97 6.08
CA PRO A 85 1.61 17.13 5.38
C PRO A 85 2.13 17.28 3.95
N ASP A 86 3.37 16.86 3.70
CA ASP A 86 4.03 16.83 2.40
C ASP A 86 3.32 15.94 1.35
N TRP A 87 2.41 15.06 1.77
CA TRP A 87 1.69 14.16 0.87
C TRP A 87 0.30 14.67 0.50
N VAL A 88 -0.25 15.66 1.21
CA VAL A 88 -1.61 16.16 0.95
C VAL A 88 -1.68 16.75 -0.46
N GLY A 89 -2.70 16.37 -1.22
CA GLY A 89 -2.91 16.80 -2.61
C GLY A 89 -2.08 16.04 -3.64
N THR A 90 -1.14 15.18 -3.23
CA THR A 90 -0.31 14.38 -4.15
C THR A 90 -1.02 13.13 -4.63
N GLU A 91 -0.52 12.55 -5.72
CA GLU A 91 -0.94 11.25 -6.22
C GLU A 91 0.11 10.18 -5.95
N GLN A 92 -0.35 9.06 -5.40
CA GLN A 92 0.43 7.85 -5.22
C GLN A 92 -0.02 6.81 -6.25
N SER A 93 0.79 6.63 -7.29
CA SER A 93 0.59 5.56 -8.27
C SER A 93 1.24 4.26 -7.79
N ARG A 94 0.52 3.15 -7.90
CA ARG A 94 0.98 1.81 -7.53
C ARG A 94 0.70 0.85 -8.67
N LYS A 95 1.69 0.10 -9.13
CA LYS A 95 1.38 -1.09 -9.96
C LYS A 95 0.56 -2.05 -9.09
N ALA A 96 -0.39 -2.75 -9.68
CA ALA A 96 -1.26 -3.68 -8.97
C ALA A 96 -1.49 -4.98 -9.72
N THR A 97 -1.52 -6.09 -8.98
CA THR A 97 -2.02 -7.38 -9.46
C THR A 97 -3.00 -7.94 -8.43
N LEU A 98 -3.97 -8.69 -8.92
CA LEU A 98 -4.97 -9.35 -8.10
C LEU A 98 -5.09 -10.80 -8.55
N GLU A 99 -4.69 -11.71 -7.68
CA GLU A 99 -4.67 -13.15 -7.95
C GLU A 99 -5.15 -13.89 -6.72
N ASN A 100 -6.11 -14.82 -6.88
CA ASN A 100 -6.60 -15.68 -5.80
C ASN A 100 -7.03 -14.92 -4.52
N GLY A 101 -7.60 -13.71 -4.68
CA GLY A 101 -8.03 -12.86 -3.56
C GLY A 101 -6.88 -12.16 -2.82
N ARG A 102 -5.67 -12.16 -3.38
CA ARG A 102 -4.52 -11.39 -2.92
C ARG A 102 -4.24 -10.24 -3.87
N LEU A 103 -4.25 -9.03 -3.32
CA LEU A 103 -3.87 -7.81 -4.00
C LEU A 103 -2.42 -7.47 -3.65
N THR A 104 -1.55 -7.40 -4.64
CA THR A 104 -0.17 -6.93 -4.46
C THR A 104 -0.05 -5.53 -5.06
N LEU A 105 0.46 -4.60 -4.27
CA LEU A 105 0.73 -3.22 -4.66
C LEU A 105 2.23 -2.95 -4.61
N TRP A 106 2.78 -2.44 -5.72
CA TRP A 106 4.18 -2.01 -5.76
C TRP A 106 4.24 -0.49 -5.72
N ALA A 107 4.94 0.05 -4.72
CA ALA A 107 5.28 1.45 -4.64
C ALA A 107 6.71 1.65 -5.13
N GLU A 108 6.89 2.54 -6.10
CA GLU A 108 8.22 2.96 -6.54
C GLU A 108 8.57 4.24 -5.77
N THR A 109 9.66 4.22 -5.04
CA THR A 109 10.19 5.37 -4.32
C THR A 109 11.63 5.58 -4.79
N HIS A 110 12.01 6.83 -5.05
CA HIS A 110 13.41 7.19 -5.28
C HIS A 110 13.90 7.89 -4.01
N ILE A 111 14.80 7.27 -3.26
CA ILE A 111 15.49 7.87 -2.10
C ILE A 111 16.96 8.01 -2.51
N GLU A 112 17.50 9.23 -2.45
CA GLU A 112 18.92 9.52 -2.75
C GLU A 112 19.41 9.00 -4.12
N GLY A 113 18.52 8.93 -5.12
CA GLY A 113 18.83 8.40 -6.46
C GLY A 113 18.76 6.88 -6.58
N VAL A 114 18.59 6.16 -5.47
CA VAL A 114 18.35 4.71 -5.44
C VAL A 114 16.85 4.44 -5.55
N ARG A 115 16.48 3.54 -6.47
CA ARG A 115 15.10 3.10 -6.65
C ARG A 115 14.79 2.04 -5.61
N HIS A 116 13.99 2.38 -4.61
CA HIS A 116 13.43 1.43 -3.66
C HIS A 116 12.04 1.02 -4.12
N ARG A 117 11.83 -0.27 -4.36
CA ARG A 117 10.50 -0.80 -4.61
C ARG A 117 9.94 -1.41 -3.33
N ARG A 118 8.80 -0.92 -2.88
CA ARG A 118 8.07 -1.49 -1.75
C ARG A 118 6.96 -2.38 -2.26
N VAL A 119 6.79 -3.54 -1.65
CA VAL A 119 5.77 -4.51 -2.00
C VAL A 119 4.81 -4.67 -0.83
N LEU A 120 3.55 -4.34 -1.05
CA LEU A 120 2.49 -4.52 -0.07
C LEU A 120 1.55 -5.61 -0.55
N VAL A 121 1.44 -6.69 0.21
CA VAL A 121 0.51 -7.77 -0.08
C VAL A 121 -0.69 -7.65 0.85
N TRP A 122 -1.88 -7.67 0.27
CA TRP A 122 -3.15 -7.58 0.96
C TRP A 122 -4.00 -8.80 0.63
N ARG A 123 -4.72 -9.33 1.62
CA ARG A 123 -5.75 -10.35 1.37
C ARG A 123 -7.12 -9.71 1.46
N ARG A 124 -8.05 -10.11 0.60
CA ARG A 124 -9.45 -9.68 0.71
C ARG A 124 -10.01 -10.12 2.06
N ASP A 125 -10.66 -9.19 2.75
CA ASP A 125 -11.38 -9.51 3.97
C ASP A 125 -12.66 -10.28 3.61
N ARG A 126 -12.78 -11.50 4.12
CA ARG A 126 -14.00 -12.31 3.98
C ARG A 126 -14.66 -12.29 5.33
N THR A 127 -15.70 -11.46 5.45
CA THR A 127 -16.62 -11.49 6.59
C THR A 127 -17.74 -12.46 6.26
#